data_AF-W7PTY5-F1
#
_entry.id   AF-W7PTY5-F1
#
_cell.length_a   1.000
_cell.length_b   1.000
_cell.length_c   1.000
_cell.angle_alpha   90.00
_cell.angle_beta   90.00
_cell.angle_gamma   90.00
#
_symmetry.space_group_name_H-M   'P 1'
#
loop_
_entity.id
_entity.type
_entity.pdbx_description
1 polymer ?
#
loop_
_entity_poly.entity_id
_entity_poly.type
_entity_poly.pdbx_seq_one_letter_code
_entity_poly.pdbx_strand_id
1 'polypeptide(L)'
;MNHAAPSPVHDSLITHQRHLETEYAFCIGDIPTTIRVRVYRQLDGNRFSCEQSHYIQTPLQAEPIYESADDHASVDACLTTITGDMAEQYRKAEEAGHQPSEDWLLPSRDYE
;
A
#
# COMPACT_ATOMS: atom_id res chain seq x y z
N MET A 1 16.39 -4.41 16.37
CA MET A 1 15.78 -4.23 17.71
C MET A 1 14.28 -4.21 17.49
N ASN A 2 13.53 -5.18 18.01
CA ASN A 2 12.06 -5.13 17.97
C ASN A 2 11.61 -4.14 19.03
N HIS A 3 11.18 -2.95 18.62
CA HIS A 3 10.43 -2.07 19.51
C HIS A 3 9.04 -2.70 19.68
N ALA A 4 8.67 -3.02 20.92
CA ALA A 4 7.31 -3.45 21.22
C ALA A 4 6.35 -2.32 20.84
N ALA A 5 5.21 -2.68 20.24
CA ALA A 5 4.17 -1.70 19.92
C ALA A 5 3.76 -0.93 21.20
N PRO A 6 3.48 0.37 21.09
CA PRO A 6 3.05 1.17 22.22
C PRO A 6 1.69 0.67 22.74
N SER A 7 1.44 0.87 24.03
CA SER A 7 0.12 0.57 24.60
C SER A 7 -0.96 1.49 24.00
N PRO A 8 -2.20 1.00 23.81
CA PRO A 8 -3.30 1.84 23.39
C PRO A 8 -3.54 3.00 24.37
N VAL A 9 -3.89 4.17 23.85
CA VAL A 9 -4.34 5.30 24.66
C VAL A 9 -5.78 5.06 25.08
N HIS A 10 -6.06 5.11 26.37
CA HIS A 10 -7.39 4.84 26.91
C HIS A 10 -8.15 6.15 27.19
N ASP A 11 -8.65 6.78 26.13
CA ASP A 11 -9.59 7.91 26.19
C ASP A 11 -10.74 7.64 25.22
N SER A 12 -11.99 7.86 25.65
CA SER A 12 -13.17 7.55 24.85
C SER A 12 -13.33 8.37 23.58
N LEU A 13 -12.65 9.52 23.49
CA LEU A 13 -12.64 10.36 22.28
C LEU A 13 -11.60 9.91 21.27
N ILE A 14 -10.67 9.02 21.64
CA ILE A 14 -9.60 8.54 20.77
C ILE A 14 -10.03 7.21 20.13
N THR A 15 -10.30 7.24 18.83
CA THR A 15 -10.70 6.07 18.03
C THR A 15 -9.66 5.77 16.94
N HIS A 16 -9.76 4.58 16.32
CA HIS A 16 -8.91 4.16 15.17
C HIS A 16 -7.40 4.25 15.42
N GLN A 17 -6.96 3.85 16.62
CA GLN A 17 -5.55 3.88 16.98
C GLN A 17 -4.77 2.77 16.27
N ARG A 18 -3.68 3.17 15.61
CA ARG A 18 -2.81 2.27 14.87
C ARG A 18 -1.35 2.67 15.06
N HIS A 19 -0.47 1.70 14.99
CA HIS A 19 0.98 1.87 15.12
C HIS A 19 1.66 1.56 13.79
N LEU A 20 2.54 2.46 13.32
CA LEU A 20 3.33 2.21 12.12
C LEU A 20 4.35 1.10 12.41
N GLU A 21 4.18 -0.05 11.77
CA GLU A 21 5.08 -1.20 11.91
C GLU A 21 6.29 -1.07 11.01
N THR A 22 6.09 -0.58 9.79
CA THR A 22 7.14 -0.44 8.79
C THR A 22 6.72 0.44 7.62
N GLU A 23 7.70 0.99 6.92
CA GLU A 23 7.53 1.65 5.63
C GLU A 23 8.45 0.97 4.60
N TYR A 24 7.89 0.60 3.46
CA TYR A 24 8.60 0.04 2.33
C TYR A 24 8.61 1.04 1.18
N ALA A 25 9.76 1.18 0.52
CA ALA A 25 9.91 2.02 -0.66
C ALA A 25 10.47 1.17 -1.81
N PHE A 26 9.87 1.30 -2.99
CA PHE A 26 10.29 0.59 -4.21
C PHE A 26 9.92 1.40 -5.46
N CYS A 27 10.54 1.04 -6.58
CA CYS A 27 10.09 1.46 -7.92
C CYS A 27 9.53 0.22 -8.63
N ILE A 28 8.67 0.43 -9.63
CA ILE A 28 8.08 -0.66 -10.42
C ILE A 28 8.56 -0.61 -11.86
N GLY A 29 9.21 -1.69 -12.31
CA GLY A 29 9.77 -1.81 -13.65
C GLY A 29 10.65 -0.62 -14.01
N ASP A 30 10.38 0.00 -15.16
CA ASP A 30 11.14 1.13 -15.70
C ASP A 30 10.59 2.50 -15.27
N ILE A 31 9.58 2.56 -14.39
CA ILE A 31 9.01 3.82 -13.90
C ILE A 31 9.87 4.32 -12.73
N PRO A 32 10.52 5.50 -12.82
CA PRO A 32 11.51 5.94 -11.83
C PRO A 32 10.87 6.51 -10.55
N THR A 33 9.57 6.77 -10.54
CA THR A 33 8.84 7.25 -9.37
C THR A 33 8.90 6.24 -8.22
N THR A 34 9.36 6.70 -7.05
CA THR A 34 9.37 5.88 -5.83
C THR A 34 7.97 5.76 -5.24
N ILE A 35 7.49 4.53 -5.13
CA ILE A 35 6.27 4.16 -4.43
C ILE A 35 6.63 3.79 -3.00
N ARG A 36 5.90 4.36 -2.05
CA ARG A 36 5.97 4.02 -0.64
C ARG A 36 4.69 3.31 -0.18
N VAL A 37 4.86 2.34 0.72
CA VAL A 37 3.80 1.61 1.41
C VAL A 37 4.09 1.66 2.91
N ARG A 38 3.16 2.21 3.69
CA ARG A 38 3.18 2.17 5.16
C ARG A 38 2.25 1.06 5.63
N VAL A 39 2.74 0.22 6.53
CA VAL A 39 1.94 -0.83 7.15
C VAL A 39 1.74 -0.50 8.62
N TYR A 40 0.48 -0.49 9.04
CA TYR A 40 0.10 -0.20 10.40
C TYR A 40 -0.51 -1.43 11.06
N ARG A 41 -0.27 -1.60 12.36
CA ARG A 41 -0.96 -2.57 13.21
C ARG A 41 -2.04 -1.84 13.99
N GLN A 42 -3.27 -2.36 13.97
CA GLN A 42 -4.35 -1.88 14.83
C GLN A 42 -4.05 -2.22 16.30
N LEU A 43 -4.28 -1.27 17.23
CA LEU A 43 -3.94 -1.46 18.64
C LEU A 43 -5.01 -2.21 19.45
N ASP A 44 -6.24 -2.30 18.94
CA ASP A 44 -7.35 -3.06 19.51
C ASP A 44 -7.45 -4.50 18.95
N GLY A 45 -6.52 -4.90 18.07
CA GLY A 45 -6.51 -6.20 17.41
C GLY A 45 -5.12 -6.67 17.00
N ASN A 46 -5.08 -7.73 16.20
CA ASN A 46 -3.85 -8.26 15.59
C ASN A 46 -3.94 -8.20 14.06
N ARG A 47 -4.61 -7.15 13.56
CA ARG A 47 -4.85 -6.91 12.13
C ARG A 47 -3.99 -5.76 11.65
N PHE A 48 -3.68 -5.79 10.36
CA PHE A 48 -2.80 -4.82 9.73
C PHE A 48 -3.56 -4.09 8.63
N SER A 49 -3.35 -2.79 8.54
CA SER A 49 -3.81 -1.95 7.44
C SER A 49 -2.60 -1.38 6.70
N CYS A 50 -2.80 -0.99 5.46
CA CYS A 50 -1.73 -0.43 4.64
C CYS A 50 -2.18 0.81 3.89
N GLU A 51 -1.26 1.75 3.76
CA GLU A 51 -1.42 2.95 2.95
C GLU A 51 -0.33 2.96 1.89
N GLN A 52 -0.68 3.29 0.66
CA GLN A 52 0.26 3.42 -0.44
C GLN A 52 0.23 4.82 -1.02
N SER A 53 1.41 5.34 -1.35
CA SER A 53 1.58 6.67 -1.95
C SER A 53 1.00 6.79 -3.36
N HIS A 54 0.97 5.69 -4.11
CA HIS A 54 0.51 5.66 -5.50
C HIS A 54 -0.24 4.36 -5.77
N TYR A 55 -1.27 4.44 -6.60
CA TYR A 55 -1.94 3.30 -7.22
C TYR A 55 -1.46 3.14 -8.65
N ILE A 56 -1.41 1.91 -9.16
CA ILE A 56 -1.17 1.69 -10.59
C ILE A 56 -2.49 1.78 -11.36
N GLN A 57 -2.50 2.60 -12.40
CA GLN A 57 -3.57 2.74 -13.37
C GLN A 57 -2.97 2.69 -14.77
N THR A 58 -2.91 1.50 -15.33
CA THR A 58 -2.43 1.31 -16.71
C THR A 58 -3.49 1.71 -17.75
N PRO A 59 -3.13 1.88 -19.04
CA PRO A 59 -4.09 2.19 -20.10
C PRO A 59 -5.18 1.12 -20.30
N LEU A 60 -4.99 -0.09 -19.77
CA LEU A 60 -5.98 -1.17 -19.81
C LEU A 60 -7.07 -1.02 -18.73
N GLN A 61 -6.91 -0.07 -17.80
CA GLN A 61 -7.78 0.12 -16.66
C GLN A 61 -8.54 1.44 -16.78
N ALA A 62 -9.87 1.39 -16.60
CA ALA A 62 -10.68 2.61 -16.48
C ALA A 62 -10.39 3.34 -15.16
N GLU A 63 -10.12 2.58 -14.09
CA GLU A 63 -9.82 3.06 -12.74
C GLU A 63 -8.75 2.14 -12.10
N PRO A 64 -7.92 2.65 -11.18
CA PRO A 64 -6.97 1.80 -10.46
C PRO A 64 -7.70 0.82 -9.55
N ILE A 65 -7.01 -0.28 -9.21
CA ILE A 65 -7.49 -1.18 -8.17
C ILE A 65 -7.17 -0.55 -6.82
N TYR A 66 -8.21 -0.13 -6.11
CA TYR A 66 -8.10 0.31 -4.72
C TYR A 66 -8.19 -0.92 -3.83
N GLU A 67 -7.05 -1.42 -3.35
CA GLU A 67 -7.09 -2.42 -2.30
C GLU A 67 -7.58 -1.74 -1.01
N SER A 68 -8.81 -2.05 -0.60
CA SER A 68 -9.44 -1.49 0.62
C SER A 68 -9.24 -2.36 1.86
N ALA A 69 -8.16 -3.12 1.91
CA ALA A 69 -7.99 -4.14 2.93
C ALA A 69 -7.34 -3.56 4.19
N ASP A 70 -8.12 -2.83 4.99
CA ASP A 70 -7.76 -2.46 6.38
C ASP A 70 -7.69 -3.68 7.34
N ASP A 71 -7.43 -4.88 6.83
CA ASP A 71 -7.65 -6.12 7.57
C ASP A 71 -6.79 -7.30 7.09
N HIS A 72 -5.47 -7.10 6.99
CA HIS A 72 -4.53 -8.18 6.68
C HIS A 72 -4.08 -8.95 7.95
N ALA A 73 -3.62 -10.19 7.74
CA ALA A 73 -3.15 -11.06 8.83
C ALA A 73 -1.70 -10.78 9.26
N SER A 74 -0.90 -10.14 8.40
CA SER A 74 0.52 -9.87 8.64
C SER A 74 1.02 -8.73 7.76
N VAL A 75 2.20 -8.18 8.11
CA VAL A 75 2.95 -7.24 7.27
C VAL A 75 3.24 -7.84 5.89
N ASP A 76 3.70 -9.08 5.83
CA ASP A 76 4.01 -9.75 4.56
C ASP A 76 2.78 -9.90 3.68
N ALA A 77 1.60 -10.15 4.28
CA ALA A 77 0.35 -10.23 3.54
C ALA A 77 -0.03 -8.87 2.93
N CYS A 78 0.10 -7.75 3.66
CA CYS A 78 -0.11 -6.40 3.10
C CYS A 78 0.79 -6.16 1.88
N LEU A 79 2.09 -6.39 2.05
CA LEU A 79 3.08 -6.09 1.02
C LEU A 79 2.89 -7.00 -0.20
N THR A 80 2.64 -8.29 0.02
CA THR A 80 2.43 -9.25 -1.07
C THR A 80 1.22 -8.87 -1.91
N THR A 81 0.10 -8.46 -1.31
CA THR A 81 -1.07 -8.10 -2.11
C THR A 81 -0.84 -6.81 -2.89
N ILE A 82 -0.43 -5.72 -2.24
CA ILE A 82 -0.17 -4.43 -2.92
C ILE A 82 0.85 -4.61 -4.05
N THR A 83 2.02 -5.18 -3.74
CA THR A 83 3.09 -5.28 -4.74
C THR A 83 2.77 -6.31 -5.82
N GLY A 84 2.03 -7.37 -5.48
CA GLY A 84 1.56 -8.39 -6.41
C GLY A 84 0.58 -7.82 -7.43
N ASP A 85 -0.44 -7.10 -6.97
CA ASP A 85 -1.43 -6.43 -7.82
C ASP A 85 -0.77 -5.40 -8.73
N MET A 86 0.15 -4.58 -8.19
CA MET A 86 0.87 -3.59 -8.98
C MET A 86 1.70 -4.25 -10.09
N ALA A 87 2.47 -5.29 -9.75
CA ALA A 87 3.29 -6.03 -10.72
C ALA A 87 2.45 -6.78 -11.77
N GLU A 88 1.29 -7.29 -11.39
CA GLU A 88 0.38 -7.95 -12.33
C GLU A 88 -0.17 -6.96 -13.36
N GLN A 89 -0.69 -5.81 -12.95
CA GLN A 89 -1.23 -4.81 -13.88
C GLN A 89 -0.15 -4.25 -14.80
N TYR A 90 1.03 -3.96 -14.25
CA TYR A 90 2.18 -3.51 -15.02
C TYR A 90 2.52 -4.49 -16.16
N ARG A 91 2.70 -5.78 -15.83
CA ARG A 91 3.03 -6.82 -16.82
C ARG A 91 1.94 -6.95 -17.88
N LYS A 92 0.67 -6.94 -17.49
CA LYS A 92 -0.45 -7.02 -18.45
C LYS A 92 -0.42 -5.89 -19.47
N ALA A 93 -0.11 -4.66 -19.03
CA ALA A 93 -0.04 -3.52 -19.92
C ALA A 93 1.17 -3.58 -20.87
N GLU A 94 2.34 -3.99 -20.37
CA GLU A 94 3.52 -4.24 -21.22
C GLU A 94 3.28 -5.35 -22.24
N GLU A 95 2.69 -6.47 -21.82
CA GLU A 95 2.33 -7.59 -22.70
C GLU A 95 1.33 -7.19 -23.79
N ALA A 96 0.46 -6.20 -23.51
CA ALA A 96 -0.44 -5.60 -24.48
C ALA A 96 0.23 -4.54 -25.39
N GLY A 97 1.53 -4.29 -25.21
CA GLY A 97 2.33 -3.37 -26.04
C GLY A 97 2.35 -1.92 -25.56
N HIS A 98 1.81 -1.63 -24.37
CA HIS A 98 1.92 -0.29 -23.79
C HIS A 98 3.31 -0.08 -23.17
N GLN A 99 3.84 1.14 -23.32
CA GLN A 99 5.13 1.51 -22.74
C GLN A 99 4.92 2.05 -21.31
N PRO A 100 5.69 1.58 -20.32
CA PRO A 100 5.66 2.11 -18.96
C PRO A 100 5.86 3.64 -18.94
N SER A 101 5.07 4.32 -18.11
CA SER A 101 5.15 5.77 -17.94
C SER A 101 4.82 6.13 -16.50
N GLU A 102 5.36 7.25 -16.02
CA GLU A 102 5.00 7.85 -14.72
C GLU A 102 3.50 8.14 -14.63
N ASP A 103 2.83 8.41 -15.76
CA ASP A 103 1.38 8.63 -15.82
C ASP A 103 0.55 7.40 -15.39
N TRP A 104 1.18 6.21 -15.30
CA TRP A 104 0.51 5.01 -14.77
C TRP A 104 0.41 5.04 -13.25
N LEU A 105 1.05 5.98 -12.56
CA LEU A 105 1.04 6.08 -11.11
C LEU A 105 0.14 7.23 -10.67
N LEU A 106 -1.03 6.89 -10.15
CA LEU A 106 -1.96 7.85 -9.59
C LEU A 106 -1.63 8.09 -8.11
N PRO A 107 -1.34 9.33 -7.68
CA PRO A 107 -1.05 9.61 -6.27
C PRO A 107 -2.28 9.34 -5.41
N SER A 108 -2.06 8.70 -4.25
CA SER A 108 -3.10 8.51 -3.24
C SER A 108 -3.37 9.82 -2.51
N ARG A 109 -4.65 10.13 -2.30
CA ARG A 109 -5.06 11.28 -1.47
C ARG A 109 -4.87 11.02 0.02
N ASP A 110 -4.87 9.75 0.41
CA ASP A 110 -4.83 9.33 1.81
C ASP A 110 -3.40 9.09 2.31
N TYR A 111 -2.40 9.39 1.47
CA TYR A 111 -0.99 9.25 1.80
C TYR A 111 -0.35 10.63 2.00
N GLU A 112 -0.40 11.14 3.24
CA GLU A 112 0.26 12.39 3.68
C GLU A 112 1.57 12.13 4.45
#